data_AF-A0A965GA76-F1
#
_entry.id   AF-A0A965GA76-F1
#
_cell.length_a   1.000
_cell.length_b   1.000
_cell.length_c   1.000
_cell.angle_alpha   90.00
_cell.angle_beta   90.00
_cell.angle_gamma   90.00
#
_symmetry.space_group_name_H-M   'P 1'
#
loop_
_entity.id
_entity.type
_entity.pdbx_description
1 polymer ?
#
loop_
_entity_poly.entity_id
_entity_poly.type
_entity_poly.pdbx_seq_one_letter_code
_entity_poly.pdbx_strand_id
1 'polypeptide(L)'
;MNLKKSRLLSLATSILVMSASLVGISAGAANAASAPVTVTFEANDTSGAALGGSADFGGNVSSVITSTVGANTSQVGKIVNGAECWSGTTFLIKSVGDQLVSDVSKVVTLDLYSAVPVADVMLKLEGGPGEPAREVKVSHTGTGWETLTYDFATGPAFAPGSYIKASLFVGFCGAAHPAEVLFDNISFPGATKPDVVIPRTTPSVLVNFETTDSSGYSFVNFGGASAAVVSDAPAGGSVASVSAVKLVDQGECWAGTTFLNAGVKASLVSAANPIVKANIYSPSAGKTIKLKLESAVNGGDNKEVDVTSVAGWKTYSFDFTGFNAAVDYNVASLFVNFTCGGGAKAGANWYADDVAFNGATGAALDTSGNGGGNGGGNGGGDPVPFTGNAVIRLAGVDATNTYNRQADADFFVGQGWYRGGLRTYTKQVPVGSTQQLTFVVSNAADGAPLANTTVKFVINKD
;
A
#
# COMPACT_ATOMS: atom_id res chain seq x y z
N MET A 1 -22.22 -67.82 -33.94
CA MET A 1 -23.45 -67.21 -34.48
C MET A 1 -23.43 -65.73 -34.09
N ASN A 2 -23.57 -64.84 -35.08
CA ASN A 2 -23.38 -63.38 -34.98
C ASN A 2 -24.44 -62.63 -34.14
N LEU A 3 -24.14 -61.35 -33.86
CA LEU A 3 -24.99 -60.17 -33.51
C LEU A 3 -24.74 -59.67 -32.07
N LYS A 4 -24.60 -58.37 -31.73
CA LYS A 4 -24.48 -57.08 -32.44
C LYS A 4 -24.12 -56.01 -31.36
N LYS A 5 -23.45 -54.91 -31.77
CA LYS A 5 -23.18 -53.70 -30.95
C LYS A 5 -24.46 -52.94 -30.56
N SER A 6 -24.47 -52.29 -29.38
CA SER A 6 -25.03 -50.94 -29.20
C SER A 6 -24.42 -50.22 -27.97
N ARG A 7 -24.02 -48.96 -28.18
CA ARG A 7 -23.50 -48.01 -27.18
C ARG A 7 -24.64 -47.41 -26.34
N LEU A 8 -24.40 -47.04 -25.07
CA LEU A 8 -24.63 -45.69 -24.53
C LEU A 8 -24.15 -45.56 -23.06
N LEU A 9 -23.64 -44.38 -22.74
CA LEU A 9 -23.19 -43.83 -21.45
C LEU A 9 -24.25 -43.93 -20.32
N SER A 10 -23.82 -44.20 -19.09
CA SER A 10 -24.42 -43.55 -17.91
C SER A 10 -23.45 -43.46 -16.72
N LEU A 11 -23.32 -42.23 -16.24
CA LEU A 11 -22.77 -41.71 -14.99
C LEU A 11 -22.79 -42.70 -13.79
N ALA A 12 -21.62 -43.02 -13.23
CA ALA A 12 -21.52 -43.77 -11.98
C ALA A 12 -21.38 -42.83 -10.79
N THR A 13 -22.50 -42.45 -10.18
CA THR A 13 -22.53 -41.91 -8.82
C THR A 13 -22.60 -43.11 -7.87
N SER A 14 -21.46 -43.48 -7.27
CA SER A 14 -21.42 -44.58 -6.29
C SER A 14 -21.77 -44.03 -4.92
N ILE A 15 -23.02 -44.28 -4.49
CA ILE A 15 -23.45 -44.20 -3.11
C ILE A 15 -22.83 -45.40 -2.38
N LEU A 16 -21.86 -45.15 -1.50
CA LEU A 16 -21.32 -46.16 -0.60
C LEU A 16 -22.06 -46.06 0.74
N VAL A 17 -23.08 -46.90 0.93
CA VAL A 17 -23.63 -47.22 2.26
C VAL A 17 -22.71 -48.27 2.87
N MET A 18 -21.88 -47.87 3.83
CA MET A 18 -21.24 -48.81 4.77
C MET A 18 -21.99 -48.74 6.10
N SER A 19 -22.82 -49.76 6.32
CA SER A 19 -23.28 -50.20 7.63
C SER A 19 -22.08 -50.78 8.40
N ALA A 20 -21.61 -50.06 9.41
CA ALA A 20 -20.66 -50.57 10.39
C ALA A 20 -21.41 -50.92 11.68
N SER A 21 -21.32 -52.20 12.02
CA SER A 21 -21.85 -52.86 13.21
C SER A 21 -21.34 -52.19 14.48
N LEU A 22 -22.28 -51.95 15.39
CA LEU A 22 -22.07 -51.48 16.75
C LEU A 22 -21.30 -52.56 17.55
N VAL A 23 -20.02 -52.32 17.84
CA VAL A 23 -19.27 -53.02 18.89
C VAL A 23 -18.74 -51.96 19.83
N GLY A 24 -19.28 -51.97 21.05
CA GLY A 24 -18.99 -51.00 22.10
C GLY A 24 -17.53 -51.02 22.51
N ILE A 25 -16.85 -49.91 22.24
CA ILE A 25 -15.69 -49.45 22.97
C ILE A 25 -16.01 -48.01 23.32
N SER A 26 -16.16 -47.71 24.61
CA SER A 26 -16.41 -46.36 25.13
C SER A 26 -15.16 -45.49 24.94
N ALA A 27 -14.94 -45.02 23.72
CA ALA A 27 -14.14 -43.85 23.45
C ALA A 27 -15.10 -42.66 23.46
N GLY A 28 -14.90 -41.71 24.38
CA GLY A 28 -15.66 -40.47 24.42
C GLY A 28 -15.67 -39.83 23.03
N ALA A 29 -16.85 -39.38 22.59
CA ALA A 29 -17.00 -38.68 21.33
C ALA A 29 -15.92 -37.61 21.22
N ALA A 30 -15.12 -37.67 20.15
CA ALA A 30 -14.21 -36.59 19.82
C ALA A 30 -15.05 -35.31 19.70
N ASN A 31 -14.83 -34.38 20.63
CA ASN A 31 -15.47 -33.07 20.69
C ASN A 31 -14.95 -32.22 19.52
N ALA A 32 -15.50 -32.44 18.33
CA ALA A 32 -15.33 -31.52 17.21
C ALA A 32 -16.04 -30.20 17.59
N ALA A 33 -15.29 -29.09 17.55
CA ALA A 33 -15.88 -27.76 17.71
C ALA A 33 -17.04 -27.59 16.72
N SER A 34 -18.11 -26.89 17.11
CA SER A 34 -19.19 -26.58 16.18
C SER A 34 -18.66 -25.73 15.02
N ALA A 35 -19.47 -25.53 13.99
CA ALA A 35 -19.14 -24.65 12.87
C ALA A 35 -18.53 -23.31 13.37
N PRO A 36 -17.54 -22.77 12.64
CA PRO A 36 -16.91 -21.50 12.97
C PRO A 36 -17.88 -20.43 13.43
N VAL A 37 -17.72 -19.92 14.65
CA VAL A 37 -18.55 -18.82 15.17
C VAL A 37 -17.74 -17.54 15.15
N THR A 38 -18.35 -16.51 14.58
CA THR A 38 -17.88 -15.14 14.66
C THR A 38 -19.01 -14.25 15.11
N VAL A 39 -18.74 -13.39 16.09
CA VAL A 39 -19.61 -12.27 16.47
C VAL A 39 -19.06 -10.98 15.85
N THR A 40 -19.87 -10.28 15.06
CA THR A 40 -19.52 -9.01 14.38
C THR A 40 -20.51 -7.87 14.69
N PHE A 41 -21.65 -8.16 15.34
CA PHE A 41 -22.74 -7.22 15.60
C PHE A 41 -23.40 -6.55 14.37
N GLU A 42 -22.88 -6.81 13.17
CA GLU A 42 -23.42 -6.36 11.90
C GLU A 42 -24.81 -6.93 11.61
N ALA A 43 -25.54 -6.30 10.68
CA ALA A 43 -26.90 -6.72 10.31
C ALA A 43 -26.98 -8.16 9.75
N ASN A 44 -25.86 -8.69 9.25
CA ASN A 44 -25.73 -10.06 8.77
C ASN A 44 -25.03 -11.00 9.78
N ASP A 45 -24.83 -10.56 11.02
CA ASP A 45 -24.33 -11.41 12.11
C ASP A 45 -25.36 -12.53 12.39
N THR A 46 -24.91 -13.78 12.31
CA THR A 46 -25.72 -14.98 12.55
C THR A 46 -25.27 -15.78 13.78
N SER A 47 -24.35 -15.24 14.57
CA SER A 47 -23.79 -15.89 15.77
C SER A 47 -24.84 -16.19 16.83
N GLY A 48 -25.86 -15.33 16.92
CA GLY A 48 -26.83 -15.29 18.02
C GLY A 48 -26.34 -14.46 19.21
N ALA A 49 -25.33 -13.61 19.03
CA ALA A 49 -24.89 -12.71 20.08
C ALA A 49 -25.98 -11.70 20.44
N ALA A 50 -26.05 -11.35 21.72
CA ALA A 50 -27.02 -10.39 22.24
C ALA A 50 -26.38 -9.56 23.37
N LEU A 51 -26.73 -8.28 23.41
CA LEU A 51 -26.28 -7.31 24.41
C LEU A 51 -27.49 -6.66 25.09
N GLY A 52 -27.29 -6.15 26.29
CA GLY A 52 -28.29 -5.48 27.10
C GLY A 52 -29.20 -6.41 27.91
N GLY A 53 -29.94 -5.83 28.83
CA GLY A 53 -30.95 -6.54 29.62
C GLY A 53 -30.35 -7.65 30.49
N SER A 54 -30.83 -8.88 30.33
CA SER A 54 -30.37 -10.03 31.12
C SER A 54 -28.97 -10.53 30.77
N ALA A 55 -28.35 -9.99 29.71
CA ALA A 55 -26.95 -10.27 29.38
C ALA A 55 -26.00 -9.63 30.40
N ASP A 56 -26.42 -8.55 31.05
CA ASP A 56 -25.59 -7.72 31.90
C ASP A 56 -25.70 -8.08 33.38
N PHE A 57 -24.59 -7.97 34.10
CA PHE A 57 -24.52 -8.24 35.55
C PHE A 57 -23.55 -7.30 36.26
N GLY A 58 -23.69 -7.14 37.57
CA GLY A 58 -22.86 -6.22 38.37
C GLY A 58 -23.11 -4.73 38.06
N GLY A 59 -24.30 -4.40 37.53
CA GLY A 59 -24.64 -3.04 37.10
C GLY A 59 -24.04 -2.63 35.75
N ASN A 60 -23.45 -3.58 35.01
CA ASN A 60 -23.01 -3.34 33.64
C ASN A 60 -24.19 -2.94 32.75
N VAL A 61 -23.92 -2.17 31.70
CA VAL A 61 -24.89 -1.89 30.65
C VAL A 61 -24.20 -2.08 29.30
N SER A 62 -24.70 -3.03 28.51
CA SER A 62 -24.19 -3.25 27.16
C SER A 62 -25.23 -2.94 26.07
N SER A 63 -24.73 -2.57 24.89
CA SER A 63 -25.57 -2.24 23.73
C SER A 63 -24.78 -2.40 22.43
N VAL A 64 -25.46 -2.56 21.31
CA VAL A 64 -24.84 -2.42 19.98
C VAL A 64 -24.97 -0.97 19.54
N ILE A 65 -23.86 -0.37 19.09
CA ILE A 65 -23.84 1.00 18.55
C ILE A 65 -23.07 1.05 17.23
N THR A 66 -23.28 2.10 16.43
CA THR A 66 -22.33 2.48 15.39
C THR A 66 -21.11 3.12 16.04
N SER A 67 -19.92 2.54 15.83
CA SER A 67 -18.68 3.13 16.33
C SER A 67 -18.41 4.49 15.68
N THR A 68 -17.78 5.38 16.44
CA THR A 68 -17.26 6.67 15.95
C THR A 68 -15.80 6.88 16.38
N VAL A 69 -15.13 5.84 16.86
CA VAL A 69 -13.77 5.92 17.44
C VAL A 69 -12.77 5.11 16.63
N GLY A 70 -11.53 5.62 16.56
CA GLY A 70 -10.46 4.96 15.81
C GLY A 70 -10.76 4.76 14.33
N ALA A 71 -11.53 5.69 13.73
CA ALA A 71 -12.08 5.66 12.38
C ALA A 71 -13.05 4.48 12.06
N ASN A 72 -13.29 3.57 13.01
CA ASN A 72 -14.25 2.49 12.87
C ASN A 72 -15.66 3.08 12.82
N THR A 73 -16.46 2.64 11.83
CA THR A 73 -17.86 3.05 11.60
C THR A 73 -18.80 1.84 11.54
N SER A 74 -18.32 0.65 11.95
CA SER A 74 -19.08 -0.60 12.00
C SER A 74 -20.03 -0.62 13.19
N GLN A 75 -20.96 -1.59 13.22
CA GLN A 75 -21.68 -1.92 14.45
C GLN A 75 -20.70 -2.60 15.42
N VAL A 76 -20.67 -2.14 16.67
CA VAL A 76 -19.78 -2.68 17.70
C VAL A 76 -20.55 -2.88 19.00
N GLY A 77 -20.10 -3.81 19.82
CA GLY A 77 -20.56 -3.93 21.19
C GLY A 77 -19.97 -2.80 22.04
N LYS A 78 -20.82 -2.10 22.79
CA LYS A 78 -20.42 -1.10 23.80
C LYS A 78 -20.72 -1.66 25.18
N ILE A 79 -19.76 -1.52 26.08
CA ILE A 79 -19.92 -1.80 27.51
C ILE A 79 -19.73 -0.49 28.27
N VAL A 80 -20.75 -0.09 29.02
CA VAL A 80 -20.65 0.90 30.10
C VAL A 80 -20.55 0.11 31.39
N ASN A 81 -19.37 0.18 31.99
CA ASN A 81 -18.96 -0.65 33.10
C ASN A 81 -19.75 -0.33 34.37
N GLY A 82 -20.20 -1.38 35.07
CA GLY A 82 -20.97 -1.25 36.31
C GLY A 82 -20.14 -0.77 37.50
N ALA A 83 -20.80 -0.45 38.61
CA ALA A 83 -20.13 -0.05 39.85
C ALA A 83 -19.36 -1.19 40.52
N GLU A 84 -19.75 -2.44 40.23
CA GLU A 84 -19.11 -3.63 40.78
C GLU A 84 -17.86 -3.98 39.96
N CYS A 85 -16.75 -4.25 40.63
CA CYS A 85 -15.50 -4.61 39.95
C CYS A 85 -15.54 -5.97 39.22
N TRP A 86 -16.60 -6.74 39.44
CA TRP A 86 -16.87 -8.01 38.76
C TRP A 86 -17.98 -7.87 37.70
N SER A 87 -18.39 -6.64 37.38
CA SER A 87 -19.38 -6.37 36.34
C SER A 87 -18.92 -6.85 34.96
N GLY A 88 -19.89 -7.19 34.11
CA GLY A 88 -19.62 -7.72 32.79
C GLY A 88 -20.89 -8.08 32.03
N THR A 89 -20.69 -8.68 30.85
CA THR A 89 -21.74 -9.02 29.90
C THR A 89 -21.54 -10.40 29.34
N THR A 90 -22.58 -11.24 29.40
CA THR A 90 -22.67 -12.50 28.65
C THR A 90 -23.17 -12.19 27.25
N PHE A 91 -22.27 -12.13 26.26
CA PHE A 91 -22.61 -11.67 24.92
C PHE A 91 -23.04 -12.81 23.97
N LEU A 92 -22.76 -14.07 24.32
CA LEU A 92 -23.11 -15.21 23.47
C LEU A 92 -23.50 -16.42 24.32
N ILE A 93 -24.62 -17.04 23.96
CA ILE A 93 -25.09 -18.32 24.50
C ILE A 93 -25.49 -19.20 23.32
N LYS A 94 -24.84 -20.37 23.21
CA LYS A 94 -25.12 -21.38 22.19
C LYS A 94 -26.01 -22.49 22.74
N SER A 95 -26.57 -23.29 21.83
CA SER A 95 -27.44 -24.40 22.24
C SER A 95 -26.61 -25.53 22.85
N VAL A 96 -27.25 -26.37 23.66
CA VAL A 96 -26.62 -27.59 24.18
C VAL A 96 -26.19 -28.46 22.99
N GLY A 97 -24.92 -28.86 22.95
CA GLY A 97 -24.31 -29.60 21.84
C GLY A 97 -23.42 -28.74 20.93
N ASP A 98 -23.52 -27.41 21.01
CA ASP A 98 -22.52 -26.51 20.41
C ASP A 98 -21.27 -26.45 21.31
N GLN A 99 -20.15 -26.02 20.73
CA GLN A 99 -18.92 -25.85 21.49
C GLN A 99 -18.08 -24.69 20.94
N LEU A 100 -17.84 -23.70 21.80
CA LEU A 100 -17.04 -22.51 21.47
C LEU A 100 -15.53 -22.79 21.47
N VAL A 101 -15.05 -23.74 22.30
CA VAL A 101 -13.64 -24.17 22.37
C VAL A 101 -13.54 -25.66 22.70
N SER A 102 -12.52 -26.35 22.20
CA SER A 102 -12.30 -27.78 22.43
C SER A 102 -10.90 -28.10 22.97
N ASP A 103 -10.64 -29.37 23.27
CA ASP A 103 -9.34 -29.88 23.71
C ASP A 103 -8.23 -29.80 22.63
N VAL A 104 -8.58 -29.45 21.39
CA VAL A 104 -7.64 -29.25 20.27
C VAL A 104 -7.68 -27.84 19.69
N SER A 105 -8.69 -27.02 20.02
CA SER A 105 -8.86 -25.68 19.47
C SER A 105 -9.34 -24.71 20.56
N LYS A 106 -8.42 -23.87 21.05
CA LYS A 106 -8.55 -23.14 22.33
C LYS A 106 -8.29 -21.64 22.26
N VAL A 107 -8.04 -21.11 21.08
CA VAL A 107 -7.69 -19.69 20.92
C VAL A 107 -8.90 -18.91 20.46
N VAL A 108 -9.29 -17.90 21.24
CA VAL A 108 -10.33 -16.92 20.87
C VAL A 108 -9.67 -15.57 20.67
N THR A 109 -10.06 -14.83 19.64
CA THR A 109 -9.65 -13.43 19.48
C THR A 109 -10.84 -12.50 19.60
N LEU A 110 -10.63 -11.29 20.10
CA LEU A 110 -11.63 -10.22 20.18
C LEU A 110 -10.92 -8.89 19.98
N ASP A 111 -11.54 -7.97 19.25
CA ASP A 111 -11.06 -6.61 19.16
C ASP A 111 -11.69 -5.77 20.27
N LEU A 112 -10.88 -5.01 20.99
CA LEU A 112 -11.31 -4.12 22.04
C LEU A 112 -10.79 -2.71 21.75
N TYR A 113 -11.63 -1.70 21.96
CA TYR A 113 -11.22 -0.30 22.02
C TYR A 113 -11.20 0.17 23.47
N SER A 114 -10.06 0.68 23.91
CA SER A 114 -9.96 1.50 25.11
C SER A 114 -8.94 2.63 24.91
N ALA A 115 -9.27 3.82 25.42
CA ALA A 115 -8.36 4.97 25.44
C ALA A 115 -7.47 5.00 26.71
N VAL A 116 -7.64 4.04 27.61
CA VAL A 116 -6.84 3.88 28.82
C VAL A 116 -6.34 2.44 28.93
N PRO A 117 -5.15 2.20 29.50
CA PRO A 117 -4.67 0.84 29.73
C PRO A 117 -5.62 0.06 30.64
N VAL A 118 -5.88 -1.20 30.30
CA VAL A 118 -6.69 -2.12 31.10
C VAL A 118 -5.86 -3.37 31.36
N ALA A 119 -5.43 -3.58 32.60
CA ALA A 119 -4.55 -4.71 32.93
C ALA A 119 -5.27 -6.07 32.80
N ASP A 120 -6.56 -6.11 33.15
CA ASP A 120 -7.37 -7.33 33.16
C ASP A 120 -8.62 -7.14 32.29
N VAL A 121 -8.53 -7.59 31.04
CA VAL A 121 -9.69 -7.87 30.20
C VAL A 121 -9.89 -9.39 30.23
N MET A 122 -10.91 -9.85 30.93
CA MET A 122 -11.15 -11.27 31.15
C MET A 122 -12.25 -11.79 30.22
N LEU A 123 -11.93 -12.84 29.48
CA LEU A 123 -12.91 -13.64 28.76
C LEU A 123 -13.16 -14.92 29.54
N LYS A 124 -14.41 -15.14 29.93
CA LYS A 124 -14.87 -16.36 30.58
C LYS A 124 -15.71 -17.18 29.60
N LEU A 125 -15.40 -18.47 29.50
CA LEU A 125 -16.19 -19.46 28.79
C LEU A 125 -16.76 -20.46 29.78
N GLU A 126 -18.05 -20.76 29.68
CA GLU A 126 -18.72 -21.68 30.60
C GLU A 126 -19.80 -22.51 29.92
N GLY A 127 -20.07 -23.67 30.51
CA GLY A 127 -21.13 -24.56 30.06
C GLY A 127 -22.47 -24.34 30.76
N GLY A 128 -23.29 -25.40 30.71
CA GLY A 128 -24.51 -25.51 31.53
C GLY A 128 -24.21 -25.87 32.99
N PRO A 129 -25.24 -26.07 33.82
CA PRO A 129 -25.07 -26.55 35.19
C PRO A 129 -24.27 -27.87 35.24
N GLY A 130 -23.19 -27.91 36.02
CA GLY A 130 -22.32 -29.09 36.16
C GLY A 130 -21.23 -29.23 35.10
N GLU A 131 -21.21 -28.37 34.09
CA GLU A 131 -20.17 -28.31 33.05
C GLU A 131 -19.00 -27.40 33.49
N PRO A 132 -17.81 -27.54 32.87
CA PRO A 132 -16.67 -26.72 33.24
C PRO A 132 -16.86 -25.24 32.90
N ALA A 133 -16.12 -24.40 33.63
CA ALA A 133 -15.89 -23.00 33.30
C ALA A 133 -14.39 -22.73 33.23
N ARG A 134 -14.00 -21.78 32.41
CA ARG A 134 -12.60 -21.35 32.27
C ARG A 134 -12.54 -19.87 31.93
N GLU A 135 -11.54 -19.20 32.49
CA GLU A 135 -11.34 -17.77 32.31
C GLU A 135 -9.89 -17.48 31.96
N VAL A 136 -9.68 -16.54 31.05
CA VAL A 136 -8.37 -16.08 30.61
C VAL A 136 -8.37 -14.56 30.66
N LYS A 137 -7.29 -13.99 31.20
CA LYS A 137 -7.08 -12.55 31.33
C LYS A 137 -6.00 -12.10 30.37
N VAL A 138 -6.24 -11.00 29.68
CA VAL A 138 -5.31 -10.36 28.74
C VAL A 138 -5.30 -8.86 29.04
N SER A 139 -4.15 -8.22 28.89
CA SER A 139 -4.03 -6.77 29.03
C SER A 139 -4.31 -6.05 27.72
N HIS A 140 -4.86 -4.84 27.82
CA HIS A 140 -5.04 -3.88 26.73
C HIS A 140 -4.19 -2.63 27.01
N THR A 141 -3.44 -2.14 26.03
CA THR A 141 -2.45 -1.06 26.26
C THR A 141 -3.07 0.33 26.34
N GLY A 142 -4.31 0.48 25.88
CA GLY A 142 -5.05 1.74 25.95
C GLY A 142 -4.80 2.66 24.76
N THR A 143 -4.32 2.10 23.65
CA THR A 143 -3.92 2.85 22.46
C THR A 143 -5.02 2.92 21.40
N GLY A 144 -6.28 2.72 21.80
CA GLY A 144 -7.44 2.60 20.91
C GLY A 144 -7.80 1.15 20.65
N TRP A 145 -8.10 0.80 19.38
CA TRP A 145 -8.42 -0.58 18.99
C TRP A 145 -7.18 -1.49 19.04
N GLU A 146 -7.30 -2.62 19.71
CA GLU A 146 -6.32 -3.71 19.80
C GLU A 146 -7.02 -5.08 19.70
N THR A 147 -6.37 -6.06 19.05
CA THR A 147 -6.82 -7.45 19.09
C THR A 147 -6.27 -8.15 20.31
N LEU A 148 -7.15 -8.60 21.18
CA LEU A 148 -6.82 -9.44 22.32
C LEU A 148 -6.91 -10.90 21.93
N THR A 149 -5.89 -11.68 22.29
CA THR A 149 -5.81 -13.12 22.01
C THR A 149 -5.88 -13.91 23.32
N TYR A 150 -6.94 -14.67 23.48
CA TYR A 150 -7.21 -15.52 24.64
C TYR A 150 -6.83 -16.95 24.31
N ASP A 151 -5.70 -17.42 24.82
CA ASP A 151 -5.30 -18.82 24.70
C ASP A 151 -5.80 -19.62 25.91
N PHE A 152 -6.86 -20.40 25.71
CA PHE A 152 -7.38 -21.33 26.71
C PHE A 152 -6.48 -22.59 26.89
N ALA A 153 -5.32 -22.62 26.23
CA ALA A 153 -4.06 -23.28 26.61
C ALA A 153 -3.54 -22.97 28.02
N THR A 154 -3.58 -21.68 28.36
CA THR A 154 -2.73 -21.11 29.40
C THR A 154 -3.25 -21.40 30.81
N GLY A 155 -2.36 -21.75 31.74
CA GLY A 155 -2.72 -22.08 33.12
C GLY A 155 -3.02 -23.57 33.36
N PRO A 156 -3.96 -23.92 34.26
CA PRO A 156 -4.30 -25.30 34.55
C PRO A 156 -4.78 -26.08 33.32
N ALA A 157 -4.62 -27.41 33.38
CA ALA A 157 -5.02 -28.32 32.31
C ALA A 157 -6.46 -28.06 31.88
N PHE A 158 -6.67 -27.94 30.56
CA PHE A 158 -7.97 -27.72 29.98
C PHE A 158 -8.90 -28.89 30.30
N ALA A 159 -10.05 -28.60 30.91
CA ALA A 159 -11.05 -29.61 31.24
C ALA A 159 -11.94 -29.88 30.02
N PRO A 160 -12.01 -31.12 29.51
CA PRO A 160 -12.97 -31.45 28.46
C PRO A 160 -14.40 -31.25 28.96
N GLY A 161 -15.25 -30.62 28.15
CA GLY A 161 -16.65 -30.41 28.47
C GLY A 161 -17.31 -29.37 27.56
N SER A 162 -18.56 -29.05 27.85
CA SER A 162 -19.35 -28.11 27.06
C SER A 162 -18.99 -26.67 27.43
N TYR A 163 -18.56 -25.88 26.43
CA TYR A 163 -18.34 -24.44 26.55
C TYR A 163 -19.27 -23.73 25.58
N ILE A 164 -20.41 -23.24 26.09
CA ILE A 164 -21.51 -22.69 25.25
C ILE A 164 -21.82 -21.23 25.55
N LYS A 165 -21.30 -20.67 26.64
CA LYS A 165 -21.49 -19.27 27.01
C LYS A 165 -20.17 -18.53 26.99
N ALA A 166 -20.19 -17.29 26.50
CA ALA A 166 -19.05 -16.39 26.54
C ALA A 166 -19.44 -15.09 27.24
N SER A 167 -18.60 -14.69 28.20
CA SER A 167 -18.80 -13.50 29.02
C SER A 167 -17.53 -12.67 29.07
N LEU A 168 -17.68 -11.36 28.83
CA LEU A 168 -16.60 -10.40 28.85
C LEU A 168 -16.67 -9.55 30.13
N PHE A 169 -15.54 -9.41 30.80
CA PHE A 169 -15.36 -8.56 31.98
C PHE A 169 -14.18 -7.63 31.72
N VAL A 170 -14.38 -6.33 31.88
CA VAL A 170 -13.36 -5.34 31.51
C VAL A 170 -12.95 -4.55 32.74
N GLY A 171 -11.72 -4.79 33.23
CA GLY A 171 -11.22 -4.22 34.47
C GLY A 171 -11.60 -5.02 35.71
N PHE A 172 -11.59 -6.35 35.63
CA PHE A 172 -11.99 -7.24 36.74
C PHE A 172 -11.23 -6.92 38.04
N CYS A 173 -11.89 -7.08 39.18
CA CYS A 173 -11.42 -6.77 40.54
C CYS A 173 -9.89 -6.85 40.72
N GLY A 174 -9.29 -5.71 41.06
CA GLY A 174 -7.84 -5.54 41.20
C GLY A 174 -7.17 -4.78 40.05
N ALA A 175 -7.88 -4.56 38.93
CA ALA A 175 -7.42 -3.74 37.81
C ALA A 175 -8.19 -2.40 37.72
N ALA A 176 -7.69 -1.49 36.89
CA ALA A 176 -8.42 -0.29 36.51
C ALA A 176 -9.73 -0.67 35.80
N HIS A 177 -10.84 -0.12 36.26
CA HIS A 177 -12.19 -0.39 35.76
C HIS A 177 -12.63 0.80 34.88
N PRO A 178 -12.38 0.77 33.54
CA PRO A 178 -12.69 1.90 32.68
C PRO A 178 -14.20 2.17 32.68
N ALA A 179 -14.62 3.42 32.48
CA ALA A 179 -16.05 3.74 32.44
C ALA A 179 -16.76 3.13 31.22
N GLU A 180 -16.06 3.07 30.09
CA GLU A 180 -16.61 2.60 28.82
C GLU A 180 -15.52 1.95 27.96
N VAL A 181 -15.90 0.88 27.26
CA VAL A 181 -15.11 0.26 26.19
C VAL A 181 -16.01 -0.18 25.04
N LEU A 182 -15.41 -0.38 23.87
CA LEU A 182 -16.08 -1.01 22.73
C LEU A 182 -15.40 -2.33 22.39
N PHE A 183 -16.12 -3.30 21.85
CA PHE A 183 -15.58 -4.58 21.43
C PHE A 183 -16.28 -5.12 20.18
N ASP A 184 -15.54 -5.86 19.34
CA ASP A 184 -16.02 -6.35 18.06
C ASP A 184 -15.21 -7.59 17.58
N ASN A 185 -15.62 -8.19 16.44
CA ASN A 185 -14.95 -9.28 15.71
C ASN A 185 -14.46 -10.44 16.60
N ILE A 186 -15.35 -10.97 17.44
CA ILE A 186 -15.02 -12.10 18.29
C ILE A 186 -14.96 -13.36 17.44
N SER A 187 -13.78 -13.97 17.36
CA SER A 187 -13.53 -15.17 16.56
C SER A 187 -13.25 -16.36 17.46
N PHE A 188 -14.13 -17.37 17.40
CA PHE A 188 -13.95 -18.64 18.09
C PHE A 188 -13.22 -19.65 17.19
N PRO A 189 -12.49 -20.62 17.76
CA PRO A 189 -11.70 -21.57 16.99
C PRO A 189 -12.49 -22.28 15.89
N GLY A 190 -11.84 -22.47 14.74
CA GLY A 190 -12.46 -23.00 13.52
C GLY A 190 -12.98 -21.90 12.59
N ALA A 191 -13.26 -20.69 13.12
CA ALA A 191 -13.60 -19.51 12.31
C ALA A 191 -12.39 -18.96 11.56
N THR A 192 -12.62 -18.59 10.30
CA THR A 192 -11.76 -17.60 9.65
C THR A 192 -11.90 -16.32 10.46
N LYS A 193 -10.82 -15.92 11.13
CA LYS A 193 -10.70 -14.62 11.80
C LYS A 193 -11.30 -13.55 10.87
N PRO A 194 -12.39 -12.86 11.25
CA PRO A 194 -12.75 -11.64 10.56
C PRO A 194 -11.58 -10.68 10.80
N ASP A 195 -11.08 -10.11 9.73
CA ASP A 195 -10.11 -9.05 9.88
C ASP A 195 -10.72 -7.99 10.77
N VAL A 196 -9.93 -7.60 11.78
CA VAL A 196 -10.17 -6.40 12.55
C VAL A 196 -10.32 -5.28 11.54
N VAL A 197 -11.51 -4.73 11.40
CA VAL A 197 -11.65 -3.43 10.75
C VAL A 197 -11.22 -2.38 11.78
N ILE A 198 -9.92 -2.39 12.13
CA ILE A 198 -9.26 -1.12 12.40
C ILE A 198 -9.20 -0.54 11.00
N PRO A 199 -9.92 0.56 10.71
CA PRO A 199 -9.89 1.14 9.39
C PRO A 199 -8.46 1.57 9.11
N ARG A 200 -7.76 0.69 8.39
CA ARG A 200 -6.53 1.01 7.74
C ARG A 200 -6.88 2.05 6.72
N THR A 201 -6.30 3.22 6.89
CA THR A 201 -6.38 4.23 5.85
C THR A 201 -5.35 3.89 4.79
N THR A 202 -5.73 4.04 3.52
CA THR A 202 -4.78 4.04 2.41
C THR A 202 -4.76 5.47 1.88
N PRO A 203 -4.01 6.39 2.51
CA PRO A 203 -3.98 7.77 2.06
C PRO A 203 -3.32 7.86 0.68
N SER A 204 -3.90 8.65 -0.22
CA SER A 204 -3.21 9.10 -1.43
C SER A 204 -2.22 10.18 -1.01
N VAL A 205 -0.91 9.90 -1.09
CA VAL A 205 0.15 10.80 -0.64
C VAL A 205 1.08 11.15 -1.80
N LEU A 206 1.31 12.44 -2.01
CA LEU A 206 2.34 12.94 -2.92
C LEU A 206 3.42 13.63 -2.10
N VAL A 207 4.66 13.17 -2.23
CA VAL A 207 5.84 13.87 -1.71
C VAL A 207 6.52 14.57 -2.88
N ASN A 208 6.38 15.90 -2.96
CA ASN A 208 6.92 16.74 -4.04
C ASN A 208 8.00 17.71 -3.56
N PHE A 209 8.33 17.69 -2.27
CA PHE A 209 9.40 18.49 -1.65
C PHE A 209 9.27 20.01 -1.80
N GLU A 210 8.13 20.48 -2.31
CA GLU A 210 7.83 21.89 -2.47
C GLU A 210 7.57 22.56 -1.12
N THR A 211 7.70 23.88 -1.06
CA THR A 211 7.35 24.64 0.16
C THR A 211 5.89 24.50 0.60
N THR A 212 5.03 24.00 -0.30
CA THR A 212 3.61 23.71 -0.05
C THR A 212 3.32 22.22 0.13
N ASP A 213 4.35 21.36 0.14
CA ASP A 213 4.23 19.94 0.40
C ASP A 213 3.62 19.70 1.80
N SER A 214 2.54 18.94 1.84
CA SER A 214 1.82 18.59 3.07
C SER A 214 1.87 17.09 3.41
N SER A 215 2.76 16.33 2.77
CA SER A 215 2.93 14.88 2.97
C SER A 215 3.47 14.52 4.35
N GLY A 216 4.16 15.47 5.01
CA GLY A 216 4.86 15.22 6.26
C GLY A 216 6.20 14.49 6.07
N TYR A 217 6.84 14.62 4.91
CA TYR A 217 8.16 14.03 4.67
C TYR A 217 9.18 14.48 5.73
N SER A 218 10.08 13.57 6.10
CA SER A 218 11.20 13.84 6.99
C SER A 218 12.32 12.85 6.71
N PHE A 219 13.58 13.28 6.80
CA PHE A 219 14.71 12.42 6.44
C PHE A 219 15.36 11.76 7.65
N VAL A 220 15.45 10.43 7.60
CA VAL A 220 16.31 9.63 8.48
C VAL A 220 17.30 8.87 7.59
N ASN A 221 18.55 9.30 7.63
CA ASN A 221 19.63 8.71 6.84
C ASN A 221 20.29 7.56 7.60
N PHE A 222 20.66 6.50 6.89
CA PHE A 222 21.36 5.34 7.47
C PHE A 222 22.44 4.80 6.52
N GLY A 223 23.36 4.02 7.06
CA GLY A 223 24.49 3.47 6.30
C GLY A 223 25.44 4.52 5.72
N GLY A 224 25.42 5.75 6.24
CA GLY A 224 26.25 6.86 5.73
C GLY A 224 25.65 7.65 4.56
N ALA A 225 24.36 7.42 4.23
CA ALA A 225 23.63 8.22 3.26
C ALA A 225 23.44 9.68 3.71
N SER A 226 23.09 10.55 2.76
CA SER A 226 22.69 11.93 3.02
C SER A 226 21.55 12.33 2.09
N ALA A 227 20.64 13.15 2.62
CA ALA A 227 19.51 13.69 1.88
C ALA A 227 19.26 15.15 2.32
N ALA A 228 18.97 16.01 1.35
CA ALA A 228 18.58 17.39 1.59
C ALA A 228 17.67 17.88 0.47
N VAL A 229 16.66 18.69 0.79
CA VAL A 229 15.89 19.41 -0.24
C VAL A 229 16.77 20.54 -0.79
N VAL A 230 16.84 20.65 -2.12
CA VAL A 230 17.63 21.66 -2.82
C VAL A 230 16.83 22.27 -3.97
N SER A 231 17.19 23.49 -4.36
CA SER A 231 16.58 24.19 -5.50
C SER A 231 17.44 24.16 -6.77
N ASP A 232 18.62 23.53 -6.72
CA ASP A 232 19.60 23.45 -7.81
C ASP A 232 19.65 22.07 -8.49
N ALA A 233 18.51 21.37 -8.53
CA ALA A 233 18.40 20.09 -9.22
C ALA A 233 18.62 20.23 -10.75
N PRO A 234 19.13 19.20 -11.45
CA PRO A 234 19.33 19.26 -12.89
C PRO A 234 18.05 19.59 -13.65
N ALA A 235 18.16 20.37 -14.73
CA ALA A 235 17.02 20.71 -15.58
C ALA A 235 16.32 19.46 -16.16
N GLY A 236 15.03 19.58 -16.47
CA GLY A 236 14.19 18.48 -16.96
C GLY A 236 13.57 17.62 -15.85
N GLY A 237 13.58 18.10 -14.60
CA GLY A 237 12.84 17.54 -13.48
C GLY A 237 11.34 17.77 -13.60
N SER A 238 10.58 17.66 -12.51
CA SER A 238 9.14 17.78 -12.56
C SER A 238 8.67 19.17 -13.03
N VAL A 239 7.62 19.22 -13.86
CA VAL A 239 7.07 20.48 -14.37
C VAL A 239 6.61 21.36 -13.22
N ALA A 240 7.01 22.63 -13.26
CA ALA A 240 6.69 23.65 -12.25
C ALA A 240 7.21 23.34 -10.83
N SER A 241 8.12 22.37 -10.67
CA SER A 241 8.88 22.17 -9.44
C SER A 241 9.98 23.22 -9.31
N VAL A 242 10.19 23.70 -8.09
CA VAL A 242 11.32 24.58 -7.74
C VAL A 242 12.29 23.92 -6.75
N SER A 243 11.98 22.69 -6.32
CA SER A 243 12.80 21.95 -5.38
C SER A 243 12.68 20.43 -5.56
N ALA A 244 13.77 19.72 -5.26
CA ALA A 244 13.79 18.26 -5.24
C ALA A 244 14.64 17.77 -4.06
N VAL A 245 14.50 16.51 -3.65
CA VAL A 245 15.44 15.91 -2.72
C VAL A 245 16.72 15.50 -3.46
N LYS A 246 17.86 16.01 -3.00
CA LYS A 246 19.19 15.54 -3.39
C LYS A 246 19.63 14.40 -2.50
N LEU A 247 20.04 13.30 -3.09
CA LEU A 247 20.67 12.16 -2.41
C LEU A 247 22.11 11.98 -2.91
N VAL A 248 22.99 11.42 -2.09
CA VAL A 248 24.36 11.08 -2.50
C VAL A 248 24.58 9.58 -2.39
N ASP A 249 25.05 8.94 -3.46
CA ASP A 249 25.34 7.50 -3.44
C ASP A 249 26.67 7.15 -2.77
N GLN A 250 26.74 7.39 -1.46
CA GLN A 250 27.89 7.15 -0.61
C GLN A 250 27.57 6.15 0.52
N GLY A 251 28.59 5.80 1.29
CA GLY A 251 28.47 4.96 2.48
C GLY A 251 28.43 3.46 2.17
N GLU A 252 27.74 2.72 3.02
CA GLU A 252 27.59 1.27 2.97
C GLU A 252 26.82 0.80 1.73
N CYS A 253 26.95 -0.49 1.40
CA CYS A 253 26.27 -1.05 0.22
C CYS A 253 24.73 -0.93 0.28
N TRP A 254 24.21 -0.86 1.51
CA TRP A 254 22.80 -0.73 1.88
C TRP A 254 22.43 0.70 2.34
N ALA A 255 23.30 1.70 2.16
CA ALA A 255 22.99 3.08 2.53
C ALA A 255 21.73 3.60 1.82
N GLY A 256 20.86 4.27 2.57
CA GLY A 256 19.58 4.80 2.09
C GLY A 256 18.99 5.84 3.04
N THR A 257 17.84 6.39 2.63
CA THR A 257 17.12 7.43 3.37
C THR A 257 15.66 7.04 3.52
N THR A 258 15.19 6.94 4.76
CA THR A 258 13.75 6.96 5.06
C THR A 258 13.27 8.40 4.92
N PHE A 259 12.25 8.63 4.08
CA PHE A 259 11.76 9.97 3.75
C PHE A 259 10.30 10.21 4.13
N LEU A 260 9.55 9.15 4.45
CA LEU A 260 8.13 9.28 4.82
C LEU A 260 7.76 8.24 5.88
N ASN A 261 6.98 8.68 6.87
CA ASN A 261 6.25 7.82 7.79
C ASN A 261 4.80 8.33 7.88
N ALA A 262 3.86 7.59 7.32
CA ALA A 262 2.44 7.95 7.27
C ALA A 262 1.69 7.71 8.60
N GLY A 263 2.38 7.19 9.63
CA GLY A 263 1.79 6.84 10.91
C GLY A 263 1.23 5.41 10.96
N VAL A 264 1.03 4.88 12.18
CA VAL A 264 0.43 3.55 12.39
C VAL A 264 -0.98 3.48 11.80
N LYS A 265 -1.43 2.30 11.35
CA LYS A 265 -2.78 2.09 10.77
C LYS A 265 -2.99 2.82 9.43
N ALA A 266 -1.90 3.19 8.75
CA ALA A 266 -1.89 3.66 7.37
C ALA A 266 -1.15 2.68 6.46
N SER A 267 -1.46 2.67 5.16
CA SER A 267 -0.63 2.00 4.17
C SER A 267 -0.49 2.84 2.90
N LEU A 268 0.75 2.99 2.44
CA LEU A 268 1.13 3.79 1.27
C LEU A 268 0.80 3.09 -0.06
N VAL A 269 0.30 1.86 -0.01
CA VAL A 269 -0.16 1.08 -1.17
C VAL A 269 -1.48 0.38 -0.83
N SER A 270 -2.27 0.09 -1.86
CA SER A 270 -3.51 -0.69 -1.76
C SER A 270 -3.60 -1.69 -2.90
N ALA A 271 -4.53 -2.65 -2.82
CA ALA A 271 -4.79 -3.57 -3.92
C ALA A 271 -5.25 -2.84 -5.20
N ALA A 272 -5.93 -1.70 -5.05
CA ALA A 272 -6.35 -0.86 -6.17
C ALA A 272 -5.18 -0.03 -6.76
N ASN A 273 -4.24 0.40 -5.92
CA ASN A 273 -3.09 1.21 -6.34
C ASN A 273 -1.78 0.66 -5.73
N PRO A 274 -1.26 -0.47 -6.24
CA PRO A 274 -0.05 -1.10 -5.71
C PRO A 274 1.25 -0.53 -6.29
N ILE A 275 1.18 0.45 -7.20
CA ILE A 275 2.34 1.00 -7.90
C ILE A 275 2.69 2.36 -7.31
N VAL A 276 3.92 2.51 -6.84
CA VAL A 276 4.48 3.81 -6.43
C VAL A 276 5.25 4.39 -7.61
N LYS A 277 5.05 5.67 -7.90
CA LYS A 277 5.80 6.38 -8.96
C LYS A 277 6.71 7.43 -8.35
N ALA A 278 7.84 7.69 -8.99
CA ALA A 278 8.75 8.76 -8.59
C ALA A 278 9.53 9.28 -9.80
N ASN A 279 9.73 10.59 -9.89
CA ASN A 279 10.66 11.19 -10.82
C ASN A 279 12.05 11.12 -10.19
N ILE A 280 12.99 10.41 -10.82
CA ILE A 280 14.35 10.24 -10.28
C ILE A 280 15.37 10.58 -11.36
N TYR A 281 16.30 11.47 -11.03
CA TYR A 281 17.50 11.74 -11.79
C TYR A 281 18.61 10.79 -11.38
N SER A 282 19.22 10.13 -12.37
CA SER A 282 20.45 9.37 -12.15
C SER A 282 21.62 9.94 -12.94
N PRO A 283 22.83 10.02 -12.35
CA PRO A 283 24.03 10.44 -13.06
C PRO A 283 24.50 9.40 -14.09
N SER A 284 24.07 8.13 -13.99
CA SER A 284 24.48 7.08 -14.92
C SER A 284 23.44 5.96 -15.01
N ALA A 285 23.35 5.30 -16.17
CA ALA A 285 22.48 4.14 -16.34
C ALA A 285 23.06 2.88 -15.66
N GLY A 286 22.19 1.89 -15.41
CA GLY A 286 22.60 0.56 -14.96
C GLY A 286 22.84 0.42 -13.46
N LYS A 287 22.40 1.37 -12.65
CA LYS A 287 22.47 1.30 -11.18
C LYS A 287 21.15 0.82 -10.60
N THR A 288 21.19 0.11 -9.47
CA THR A 288 19.98 -0.32 -8.78
C THR A 288 19.42 0.83 -7.95
N ILE A 289 18.16 1.18 -8.21
CA ILE A 289 17.35 2.03 -7.34
C ILE A 289 16.39 1.10 -6.61
N LYS A 290 16.41 1.12 -5.28
CA LYS A 290 15.51 0.31 -4.45
C LYS A 290 14.57 1.22 -3.69
N LEU A 291 13.27 0.92 -3.74
CA LEU A 291 12.27 1.50 -2.85
C LEU A 291 11.81 0.41 -1.89
N LYS A 292 11.90 0.69 -0.59
CA LYS A 292 11.43 -0.19 0.48
C LYS A 292 10.20 0.44 1.12
N LEU A 293 9.15 -0.36 1.29
CA LEU A 293 8.05 -0.07 2.20
C LEU A 293 8.08 -1.04 3.37
N GLU A 294 7.92 -0.53 4.59
CA GLU A 294 7.94 -1.35 5.80
C GLU A 294 6.90 -0.88 6.83
N SER A 295 6.64 -1.74 7.81
CA SER A 295 5.85 -1.37 8.98
C SER A 295 6.69 -0.62 10.00
N ALA A 296 6.16 0.52 10.47
CA ALA A 296 6.70 1.26 11.60
C ALA A 296 6.67 0.45 12.91
N VAL A 297 5.80 -0.56 13.01
CA VAL A 297 5.67 -1.42 14.20
C VAL A 297 6.69 -2.57 14.15
N ASN A 298 6.93 -3.13 12.96
CA ASN A 298 7.88 -4.21 12.76
C ASN A 298 8.61 -4.05 11.41
N GLY A 299 9.86 -3.60 11.43
CA GLY A 299 10.67 -3.44 10.21
C GLY A 299 10.99 -4.75 9.47
N GLY A 300 10.76 -5.91 10.10
CA GLY A 300 10.81 -7.21 9.43
C GLY A 300 9.66 -7.43 8.44
N ASP A 301 8.53 -6.76 8.66
CA ASP A 301 7.40 -6.75 7.74
C ASP A 301 7.62 -5.66 6.69
N ASN A 302 8.33 -6.04 5.63
CA ASN A 302 8.71 -5.14 4.55
C ASN A 302 8.50 -5.75 3.17
N LYS A 303 8.52 -4.88 2.16
CA LYS A 303 8.63 -5.25 0.76
C LYS A 303 9.59 -4.28 0.09
N GLU A 304 10.44 -4.84 -0.76
CA GLU A 304 11.45 -4.08 -1.51
C GLU A 304 11.23 -4.28 -2.99
N VAL A 305 11.35 -3.20 -3.76
CA VAL A 305 11.24 -3.23 -5.21
C VAL A 305 12.44 -2.53 -5.82
N ASP A 306 13.09 -3.21 -6.76
CA ASP A 306 14.29 -2.74 -7.44
C ASP A 306 13.97 -2.36 -8.89
N VAL A 307 14.52 -1.25 -9.34
CA VAL A 307 14.50 -0.81 -10.74
C VAL A 307 15.90 -0.41 -11.20
N THR A 308 16.16 -0.51 -12.50
CA THR A 308 17.44 -0.13 -13.09
C THR A 308 17.40 1.30 -13.60
N SER A 309 18.38 2.11 -13.19
CA SER A 309 18.49 3.51 -13.59
C SER A 309 18.79 3.66 -15.09
N VAL A 310 18.30 4.76 -15.67
CA VAL A 310 18.82 5.36 -16.90
C VAL A 310 19.49 6.68 -16.55
N ALA A 311 20.46 7.14 -17.35
CA ALA A 311 21.06 8.45 -17.14
C ALA A 311 20.03 9.57 -17.41
N GLY A 312 20.03 10.60 -16.56
CA GLY A 312 19.06 11.70 -16.60
C GLY A 312 17.80 11.44 -15.77
N TRP A 313 16.82 12.34 -15.91
CA TRP A 313 15.51 12.21 -15.29
C TRP A 313 14.67 11.12 -15.97
N LYS A 314 14.00 10.30 -15.15
CA LYS A 314 12.98 9.35 -15.59
C LYS A 314 11.93 9.17 -14.50
N THR A 315 10.67 9.01 -14.90
CA THR A 315 9.61 8.53 -14.01
C THR A 315 9.74 7.01 -13.87
N TYR A 316 10.00 6.54 -12.66
CA TYR A 316 10.06 5.12 -12.32
C TYR A 316 8.72 4.65 -11.77
N SER A 317 8.45 3.36 -11.94
CA SER A 317 7.30 2.67 -11.34
C SER A 317 7.83 1.50 -10.52
N PHE A 318 7.54 1.52 -9.23
CA PHE A 318 7.86 0.45 -8.29
C PHE A 318 6.59 -0.34 -8.04
N ASP A 319 6.54 -1.57 -8.54
CA ASP A 319 5.37 -2.44 -8.47
C ASP A 319 5.37 -3.28 -7.18
N PHE A 320 4.50 -2.91 -6.23
CA PHE A 320 4.30 -3.66 -4.99
C PHE A 320 3.19 -4.71 -5.11
N THR A 321 2.71 -5.07 -6.31
CA THR A 321 1.69 -6.11 -6.51
C THR A 321 2.03 -7.40 -5.77
N GLY A 322 1.05 -7.98 -5.08
CA GLY A 322 1.26 -9.13 -4.19
C GLY A 322 1.95 -8.77 -2.88
N PHE A 323 1.78 -7.53 -2.38
CA PHE A 323 2.16 -7.19 -1.00
C PHE A 323 1.22 -7.89 -0.01
N ASN A 324 1.68 -8.10 1.23
CA ASN A 324 0.81 -8.65 2.27
C ASN A 324 -0.18 -7.57 2.74
N ALA A 325 -1.44 -7.68 2.32
CA ALA A 325 -2.48 -6.72 2.66
C ALA A 325 -2.79 -6.63 4.17
N ALA A 326 -2.28 -7.56 4.99
CA ALA A 326 -2.36 -7.48 6.45
C ALA A 326 -1.29 -6.58 7.09
N VAL A 327 -0.25 -6.14 6.36
CA VAL A 327 0.85 -5.32 6.90
C VAL A 327 0.64 -3.83 6.63
N ASP A 328 0.72 -2.99 7.66
CA ASP A 328 0.69 -1.53 7.53
C ASP A 328 2.01 -1.04 6.90
N TYR A 329 2.09 -1.00 5.56
CA TYR A 329 3.24 -0.43 4.85
C TYR A 329 3.24 1.10 4.90
N ASN A 330 3.66 1.67 6.03
CA ASN A 330 3.55 3.09 6.36
C ASN A 330 4.89 3.84 6.39
N VAL A 331 6.02 3.16 6.27
CA VAL A 331 7.35 3.78 6.22
C VAL A 331 7.95 3.55 4.83
N ALA A 332 8.48 4.61 4.21
CA ALA A 332 9.11 4.55 2.89
C ALA A 332 10.58 4.97 2.93
N SER A 333 11.45 4.16 2.33
CA SER A 333 12.89 4.41 2.22
C SER A 333 13.38 4.25 0.79
N LEU A 334 14.17 5.23 0.32
CA LEU A 334 14.79 5.23 -1.00
C LEU A 334 16.29 4.95 -0.90
N PHE A 335 16.77 4.06 -1.75
CA PHE A 335 18.18 3.68 -1.84
C PHE A 335 18.65 3.95 -3.27
N VAL A 336 19.54 4.92 -3.44
CA VAL A 336 20.18 5.21 -4.73
C VAL A 336 21.48 4.44 -4.86
N ASN A 337 21.67 3.78 -6.01
CA ASN A 337 22.81 2.89 -6.29
C ASN A 337 23.02 1.85 -5.16
N PHE A 338 22.02 1.00 -4.94
CA PHE A 338 22.11 -0.13 -4.00
C PHE A 338 23.12 -1.15 -4.53
N THR A 339 24.09 -1.56 -3.70
CA THR A 339 25.27 -2.34 -4.15
C THR A 339 25.54 -3.59 -3.33
N CYS A 340 24.66 -3.98 -2.40
CA CYS A 340 24.84 -5.25 -1.71
C CYS A 340 24.62 -6.40 -2.70
N GLY A 341 25.61 -7.28 -2.80
CA GLY A 341 25.65 -8.33 -3.83
C GLY A 341 26.44 -7.95 -5.10
N GLY A 342 26.91 -6.69 -5.24
CA GLY A 342 27.81 -6.29 -6.32
C GLY A 342 27.75 -4.79 -6.66
N GLY A 343 28.85 -4.25 -7.18
CA GLY A 343 29.00 -2.83 -7.55
C GLY A 343 29.68 -1.99 -6.47
N ALA A 344 29.74 -0.68 -6.67
CA ALA A 344 30.35 0.26 -5.74
C ALA A 344 29.59 1.60 -5.74
N LYS A 345 29.57 2.23 -4.56
CA LYS A 345 29.14 3.62 -4.36
C LYS A 345 30.08 4.57 -5.11
N ALA A 346 29.53 5.64 -5.69
CA ALA A 346 30.29 6.56 -6.55
C ALA A 346 30.43 7.97 -5.95
N GLY A 347 29.73 8.28 -4.86
CA GLY A 347 29.68 9.63 -4.29
C GLY A 347 29.02 10.66 -5.23
N ALA A 348 28.24 10.18 -6.20
CA ALA A 348 27.55 10.99 -7.18
C ALA A 348 26.20 11.50 -6.64
N ASN A 349 25.79 12.66 -7.14
CA ASN A 349 24.52 13.26 -6.79
C ASN A 349 23.38 12.62 -7.59
N TRP A 350 22.32 12.27 -6.88
CA TRP A 350 21.04 11.82 -7.37
C TRP A 350 19.96 12.78 -6.92
N TYR A 351 18.85 12.83 -7.63
CA TYR A 351 17.72 13.67 -7.26
C TYR A 351 16.44 12.87 -7.39
N ALA A 352 15.51 13.06 -6.46
CA ALA A 352 14.17 12.48 -6.54
C ALA A 352 13.14 13.57 -6.28
N ASP A 353 11.99 13.42 -6.92
CA ASP A 353 10.87 14.33 -6.81
C ASP A 353 9.56 13.59 -7.11
N ASP A 354 8.44 14.17 -6.71
CA ASP A 354 7.09 13.68 -7.00
C ASP A 354 6.90 12.17 -6.72
N VAL A 355 7.22 11.76 -5.49
CA VAL A 355 6.98 10.38 -5.04
C VAL A 355 5.50 10.22 -4.72
N ALA A 356 4.80 9.50 -5.59
CA ALA A 356 3.36 9.36 -5.59
C ALA A 356 2.92 7.97 -5.11
N PHE A 357 2.20 7.94 -4.00
CA PHE A 357 1.69 6.76 -3.32
C PHE A 357 0.18 6.61 -3.49
N ASN A 358 -0.27 5.35 -3.56
CA ASN A 358 -1.68 4.97 -3.54
C ASN A 358 -2.60 5.81 -4.47
N GLY A 359 -2.18 6.00 -5.72
CA GLY A 359 -2.99 6.71 -6.73
C GLY A 359 -2.81 8.23 -6.73
N ALA A 360 -1.96 8.78 -5.86
CA ALA A 360 -1.50 10.15 -6.00
C ALA A 360 -0.89 10.39 -7.39
N THR A 361 -0.96 11.63 -7.86
CA THR A 361 -0.44 12.02 -9.17
C THR A 361 0.66 13.05 -8.98
N GLY A 362 1.90 12.66 -9.28
CA GLY A 362 3.03 13.58 -9.40
C GLY A 362 3.01 14.34 -10.71
N ALA A 363 3.78 15.42 -10.82
CA ALA A 363 3.92 16.13 -12.08
C ALA A 363 4.71 15.31 -13.11
N ALA A 364 4.43 15.59 -14.38
CA ALA A 364 5.22 15.06 -15.48
C ALA A 364 6.63 15.64 -15.45
N LEU A 365 7.59 14.94 -16.05
CA LEU A 365 8.91 15.52 -16.30
C LEU A 365 8.83 16.63 -17.35
N ASP A 366 9.56 17.71 -17.12
CA ASP A 366 9.70 18.82 -18.04
C ASP A 366 10.51 18.40 -19.27
N THR A 367 9.80 18.16 -20.38
CA THR A 367 10.42 17.86 -21.67
C THR A 367 10.86 19.10 -22.45
N SER A 368 10.64 20.31 -21.91
CA SER A 368 10.91 21.57 -22.62
C SER A 368 12.36 22.03 -22.53
N GLY A 369 13.17 21.45 -21.64
CA GLY A 369 14.59 21.81 -21.49
C GLY A 369 14.83 23.27 -21.10
N ASN A 370 13.80 23.98 -20.66
CA ASN A 370 13.85 25.41 -20.38
C ASN A 370 13.42 25.66 -18.93
N GLY A 371 14.35 25.43 -17.99
CA GLY A 371 14.12 25.75 -16.59
C GLY A 371 13.95 27.26 -16.39
N GLY A 372 12.76 27.67 -15.93
CA GLY A 372 12.54 29.00 -15.35
C GLY A 372 11.15 29.60 -15.52
N GLY A 373 10.37 29.60 -14.43
CA GLY A 373 9.68 30.80 -13.93
C GLY A 373 8.39 31.31 -14.61
N ASN A 374 7.27 30.99 -13.94
CA ASN A 374 6.08 31.81 -13.65
C ASN A 374 5.23 32.45 -14.79
N GLY A 375 3.92 32.18 -14.76
CA GLY A 375 2.90 32.99 -15.45
C GLY A 375 1.60 32.23 -15.71
N GLY A 376 0.57 32.47 -14.88
CA GLY A 376 -0.70 31.76 -14.91
C GLY A 376 -1.57 31.95 -16.15
N GLY A 377 -2.58 31.09 -16.27
CA GLY A 377 -3.63 31.21 -17.29
C GLY A 377 -4.53 29.97 -17.33
N ASN A 378 -5.74 30.15 -16.80
CA ASN A 378 -6.83 29.17 -16.70
C ASN A 378 -7.36 28.74 -18.09
N GLY A 379 -7.86 27.50 -18.23
CA GLY A 379 -8.71 27.13 -19.37
C GLY A 379 -8.71 25.65 -19.71
N GLY A 380 -9.73 24.92 -19.25
CA GLY A 380 -9.96 23.52 -19.61
C GLY A 380 -10.35 23.31 -21.08
N GLY A 381 -10.02 22.11 -21.57
CA GLY A 381 -10.50 21.54 -22.82
C GLY A 381 -9.95 20.13 -22.96
N ASP A 382 -10.84 19.13 -22.99
CA ASP A 382 -10.50 17.74 -23.30
C ASP A 382 -9.72 17.62 -24.64
N PRO A 383 -8.90 16.56 -24.80
CA PRO A 383 -7.87 16.52 -25.84
C PRO A 383 -8.46 16.35 -27.24
N VAL A 384 -8.04 17.22 -28.17
CA VAL A 384 -8.28 17.06 -29.60
C VAL A 384 -7.12 16.25 -30.21
N PRO A 385 -7.37 15.17 -30.97
CA PRO A 385 -6.32 14.35 -31.57
C PRO A 385 -5.63 15.14 -32.69
N PHE A 386 -4.28 15.17 -32.71
CA PHE A 386 -3.56 15.92 -33.75
C PHE A 386 -2.95 15.04 -34.85
N THR A 387 -3.31 15.43 -36.08
CA THR A 387 -2.76 15.04 -37.38
C THR A 387 -1.93 16.21 -37.95
N GLY A 388 -0.60 16.12 -38.04
CA GLY A 388 0.18 17.12 -38.81
C GLY A 388 1.70 16.96 -38.75
N ASN A 389 2.34 17.49 -39.80
CA ASN A 389 3.74 17.29 -40.19
C ASN A 389 4.79 17.63 -39.11
N ALA A 390 5.98 17.05 -39.22
CA ALA A 390 7.15 17.40 -38.42
C ALA A 390 7.90 18.63 -38.98
N VAL A 391 8.32 19.53 -38.10
CA VAL A 391 9.27 20.61 -38.32
C VAL A 391 10.64 20.16 -37.81
N ILE A 392 11.66 20.21 -38.67
CA ILE A 392 13.04 19.88 -38.31
C ILE A 392 13.87 21.16 -38.35
N ARG A 393 14.53 21.52 -37.25
CA ARG A 393 15.36 22.73 -37.14
C ARG A 393 16.73 22.40 -36.57
N LEU A 394 17.77 23.03 -37.10
CA LEU A 394 19.10 22.97 -36.51
C LEU A 394 19.10 23.84 -35.23
N ALA A 395 19.48 23.24 -34.10
CA ALA A 395 19.56 23.88 -32.80
C ALA A 395 20.82 24.76 -32.72
N GLY A 396 20.73 25.87 -31.98
CA GLY A 396 21.84 26.79 -31.79
C GLY A 396 22.20 27.61 -33.04
N VAL A 397 21.26 27.80 -33.97
CA VAL A 397 21.39 28.70 -35.13
C VAL A 397 20.62 29.98 -34.83
N ASP A 398 21.31 31.10 -34.86
CA ASP A 398 20.69 32.43 -34.72
C ASP A 398 21.43 33.48 -35.56
N ALA A 399 20.95 34.72 -35.49
CA ALA A 399 21.50 35.86 -36.23
C ALA A 399 22.92 36.26 -35.78
N THR A 400 23.40 35.77 -34.65
CA THR A 400 24.74 36.06 -34.12
C THR A 400 25.80 35.08 -34.63
N ASN A 401 25.39 33.88 -35.05
CA ASN A 401 26.32 32.81 -35.42
C ASN A 401 26.10 32.21 -36.81
N THR A 402 25.06 32.66 -37.54
CA THR A 402 24.79 32.27 -38.91
C THR A 402 24.27 33.43 -39.76
N TYR A 403 24.47 33.32 -41.07
CA TYR A 403 23.87 34.22 -42.05
C TYR A 403 22.68 33.54 -42.72
N ASN A 404 21.48 34.12 -42.60
CA ASN A 404 20.29 33.66 -43.30
C ASN A 404 20.37 34.02 -44.80
N ARG A 405 20.35 33.00 -45.66
CA ARG A 405 20.45 33.11 -47.13
C ARG A 405 19.07 33.07 -47.78
N GLN A 406 18.14 33.94 -47.33
CA GLN A 406 16.74 33.88 -47.78
C GLN A 406 16.59 33.93 -49.31
N ALA A 407 17.38 34.74 -50.01
CA ALA A 407 17.37 34.81 -51.47
C ALA A 407 17.72 33.46 -52.15
N ASP A 408 18.65 32.69 -51.57
CA ASP A 408 18.98 31.35 -52.07
C ASP A 408 17.82 30.38 -51.82
N ALA A 409 17.17 30.44 -50.65
CA ALA A 409 15.99 29.63 -50.35
C ALA A 409 14.84 29.92 -51.32
N ASP A 410 14.57 31.20 -51.57
CA ASP A 410 13.53 31.66 -52.49
C ASP A 410 13.84 31.20 -53.93
N PHE A 411 15.10 31.31 -54.34
CA PHE A 411 15.56 30.79 -55.64
C PHE A 411 15.33 29.28 -55.76
N PHE A 412 15.75 28.46 -54.80
CA PHE A 412 15.61 27.01 -54.89
C PHE A 412 14.15 26.54 -54.86
N VAL A 413 13.30 27.21 -54.09
CA VAL A 413 11.85 26.96 -54.10
C VAL A 413 11.26 27.38 -55.45
N GLY A 414 11.69 28.50 -56.02
CA GLY A 414 11.30 28.93 -57.37
C GLY A 414 11.72 27.95 -58.47
N GLN A 415 12.84 27.24 -58.30
CA GLN A 415 13.27 26.15 -59.20
C GLN A 415 12.50 24.83 -58.98
N GLY A 416 11.66 24.74 -57.95
CA GLY A 416 10.93 23.51 -57.59
C GLY A 416 11.79 22.42 -56.96
N TRP A 417 13.05 22.71 -56.60
CA TRP A 417 13.96 21.74 -55.97
C TRP A 417 13.57 21.43 -54.53
N TYR A 418 12.93 22.38 -53.85
CA TYR A 418 12.46 22.26 -52.48
C TYR A 418 11.05 22.84 -52.31
N ARG A 419 10.35 22.39 -51.28
CA ARG A 419 9.03 22.91 -50.91
C ARG A 419 9.14 24.28 -50.22
N GLY A 420 8.06 25.06 -50.28
CA GLY A 420 7.96 26.33 -49.55
C GLY A 420 8.12 26.17 -48.03
N GLY A 421 8.66 27.21 -47.37
CA GLY A 421 9.02 27.19 -45.95
C GLY A 421 10.48 26.79 -45.67
N LEU A 422 11.29 26.60 -46.72
CA LEU A 422 12.74 26.38 -46.62
C LEU A 422 13.43 27.60 -46.00
N ARG A 423 14.38 27.34 -45.09
CA ARG A 423 15.35 28.33 -44.62
C ARG A 423 16.76 27.78 -44.81
N THR A 424 17.65 28.64 -45.30
CA THR A 424 19.04 28.32 -45.59
C THR A 424 19.94 29.19 -44.74
N TYR A 425 20.88 28.57 -44.04
CA TYR A 425 21.82 29.25 -43.16
C TYR A 425 23.25 28.91 -43.55
N THR A 426 24.13 29.90 -43.55
CA THR A 426 25.57 29.68 -43.67
C THR A 426 26.24 29.96 -42.33
N LYS A 427 27.02 29.00 -41.84
CA LYS A 427 27.90 29.15 -40.68
C LYS A 427 29.34 29.07 -41.16
N GLN A 428 30.14 30.11 -40.91
CA GLN A 428 31.58 30.04 -41.12
C GLN A 428 32.23 29.31 -39.95
N VAL A 429 33.17 28.42 -40.24
CA VAL A 429 33.85 27.59 -39.25
C VAL A 429 35.35 27.59 -39.56
N PRO A 430 36.24 27.57 -38.54
CA PRO A 430 37.67 27.49 -38.79
C PRO A 430 38.04 26.24 -39.59
N VAL A 431 39.02 26.36 -40.49
CA VAL A 431 39.51 25.22 -41.27
C VAL A 431 40.11 24.18 -40.32
N GLY A 432 39.73 22.91 -40.49
CA GLY A 432 40.16 21.81 -39.61
C GLY A 432 39.41 21.71 -38.28
N SER A 433 38.36 22.51 -38.05
CA SER A 433 37.52 22.38 -36.85
C SER A 433 36.53 21.22 -36.92
N THR A 434 36.22 20.63 -35.76
CA THR A 434 35.13 19.66 -35.61
C THR A 434 33.84 20.38 -35.26
N GLN A 435 32.79 20.15 -36.04
CA GLN A 435 31.49 20.78 -35.84
C GLN A 435 30.45 19.75 -35.37
N GLN A 436 29.73 20.07 -34.30
CA GLN A 436 28.58 19.30 -33.84
C GLN A 436 27.29 19.98 -34.30
N LEU A 437 26.41 19.21 -34.96
CA LEU A 437 25.11 19.67 -35.41
C LEU A 437 24.04 18.95 -34.60
N THR A 438 23.23 19.74 -33.88
CA THR A 438 22.09 19.23 -33.11
C THR A 438 20.80 19.66 -33.81
N PHE A 439 19.82 18.79 -33.95
CA PHE A 439 18.54 19.13 -34.56
C PHE A 439 17.40 18.88 -33.58
N VAL A 440 16.33 19.67 -33.68
CA VAL A 440 15.07 19.48 -32.99
C VAL A 440 14.02 19.09 -34.03
N VAL A 441 13.33 17.98 -33.76
CA VAL A 441 12.16 17.55 -34.52
C VAL A 441 10.95 17.86 -33.66
N SER A 442 10.05 18.68 -34.16
CA SER A 442 8.83 19.07 -33.46
C SER A 442 7.61 18.94 -34.34
N ASN A 443 6.43 18.88 -33.73
CA ASN A 443 5.17 18.92 -34.41
C ASN A 443 4.94 20.35 -34.95
N ALA A 444 4.54 20.46 -36.21
CA ALA A 444 4.36 21.74 -36.88
C ALA A 444 3.23 22.59 -36.29
N ALA A 445 2.22 21.99 -35.66
CA ALA A 445 1.09 22.75 -35.14
C ALA A 445 1.35 23.40 -33.80
N ASP A 446 2.08 22.71 -32.92
CA ASP A 446 2.25 23.12 -31.52
C ASP A 446 3.72 23.29 -31.13
N GLY A 447 4.66 22.94 -32.00
CA GLY A 447 6.10 22.99 -31.71
C GLY A 447 6.58 21.94 -30.71
N ALA A 448 5.74 20.99 -30.31
CA ALA A 448 6.08 19.95 -29.34
C ALA A 448 7.12 18.99 -29.92
N PRO A 449 8.19 18.62 -29.18
CA PRO A 449 9.17 17.65 -29.67
C PRO A 449 8.51 16.32 -30.07
N LEU A 450 8.82 15.83 -31.26
CA LEU A 450 8.33 14.54 -31.74
C LEU A 450 9.35 13.45 -31.38
N ALA A 451 8.99 12.60 -30.42
CA ALA A 451 9.78 11.43 -30.07
C ALA A 451 9.70 10.34 -31.15
N ASN A 452 10.76 9.53 -31.28
CA ASN A 452 10.83 8.35 -32.17
C ASN A 452 10.49 8.60 -33.65
N THR A 453 10.59 9.84 -34.13
CA THR A 453 10.35 10.17 -35.53
C THR A 453 11.60 9.93 -36.35
N THR A 454 11.50 9.10 -37.39
CA THR A 454 12.62 8.86 -38.30
C THR A 454 12.89 10.11 -39.13
N VAL A 455 14.10 10.65 -39.03
CA VAL A 455 14.59 11.76 -39.86
C VAL A 455 15.71 11.27 -40.76
N LYS A 456 15.67 11.67 -42.04
CA LYS A 456 16.75 11.41 -42.98
C LYS A 456 17.65 12.64 -43.08
N PHE A 457 18.89 12.50 -42.63
CA PHE A 457 19.93 13.52 -42.80
C PHE A 457 20.73 13.24 -44.07
N VAL A 458 21.02 14.27 -44.85
CA VAL A 458 21.81 14.18 -46.10
C VAL A 458 22.96 15.17 -46.01
N ILE A 459 24.18 14.69 -46.12
CA ILE A 459 25.44 15.47 -46.11
C ILE A 459 26.14 15.23 -47.44
N ASN A 460 26.79 16.25 -48.01
CA ASN A 460 27.56 16.15 -49.27
C ASN A 460 26.73 15.55 -50.40
N LYS A 461 25.56 16.13 -50.65
CA LYS A 461 24.78 15.80 -51.83
C LYS A 461 25.45 16.47 -53.03
N ASP A 462 26.29 15.72 -53.71
CA ASP A 462 26.75 16.04 -55.06
C ASP A 462 25.61 15.91 -56.09
#